data_AF-A0A2E9W4L6-F1
#
_entry.id   AF-A0A2E9W4L6-F1
#
_cell.length_a   1.000
_cell.length_b   1.000
_cell.length_c   1.000
_cell.angle_alpha   90.00
_cell.angle_beta   90.00
_cell.angle_gamma   90.00
#
_symmetry.space_group_name_H-M   'P 1'
#
loop_
_entity.id
_entity.type
_entity.pdbx_description
1 polymer ?
#
loop_
_entity_poly.entity_id
_entity_poly.type
_entity_poly.pdbx_seq_one_letter_code
_entity_poly.pdbx_strand_id
1 'polypeptide(L)'
;MSSDPYRPPQVEAILRQAREVVASARPMPLSTSSMINKDELLNMLDEAVARLPDELRAARWLLKEREEFLAKVRGEGDDILELARSRAERLVQRTEVVRTAEQRARQLLETAREEARRMRRETEDYCDQKLGSFETLLTSTRDAIANGRRRLQETVLDRDRENREAEAEEAEAVRSRSASVFFDQDQETDEPG
;
A
#
# COMPACT_ATOMS: atom_id res chain seq x y z
N MET A 1 -54.45 -6.17 -24.20
CA MET A 1 -54.87 -6.20 -25.62
C MET A 1 -54.06 -5.14 -26.34
N SER A 2 -52.99 -5.55 -27.01
CA SER A 2 -52.15 -4.63 -27.80
C SER A 2 -52.98 -4.23 -29.01
N SER A 3 -53.55 -3.04 -28.96
CA SER A 3 -54.10 -2.37 -30.13
C SER A 3 -52.92 -2.12 -31.06
N ASP A 4 -52.94 -2.74 -32.23
CA ASP A 4 -52.01 -2.44 -33.31
C ASP A 4 -51.98 -0.92 -33.55
N PRO A 5 -50.87 -0.22 -33.24
CA PRO A 5 -50.80 1.24 -33.32
C PRO A 5 -50.79 1.76 -34.76
N TYR A 6 -50.68 0.85 -35.75
CA TYR A 6 -50.68 1.22 -37.16
C TYR A 6 -51.91 0.67 -37.88
N ARG A 7 -53.02 1.42 -37.81
CA ARG A 7 -54.13 1.22 -38.74
C ARG A 7 -53.77 1.91 -40.05
N PRO A 8 -53.75 1.20 -41.20
CA PRO A 8 -53.47 1.84 -42.49
C PRO A 8 -54.48 2.96 -42.76
N PRO A 9 -54.08 4.05 -43.44
CA PRO A 9 -54.94 5.21 -43.68
C PRO A 9 -56.18 4.80 -44.47
N GLN A 10 -57.35 4.96 -43.85
CA GLN A 10 -58.63 4.56 -44.44
C GLN A 10 -59.11 5.60 -45.42
N VAL A 11 -58.86 6.88 -45.14
CA VAL A 11 -59.17 7.99 -46.05
C VAL A 11 -58.41 7.83 -47.37
N GLU A 12 -57.15 7.42 -47.32
CA GLU A 12 -56.36 7.15 -48.54
C GLU A 12 -57.00 6.04 -49.39
N ALA A 13 -57.47 4.96 -48.77
CA ALA A 13 -58.12 3.87 -49.47
C ALA A 13 -59.41 4.32 -50.17
N ILE A 14 -60.25 5.11 -49.48
CA ILE A 14 -61.50 5.65 -50.03
C ILE A 14 -61.22 6.59 -51.21
N LEU A 15 -60.23 7.47 -51.08
CA LEU A 15 -59.84 8.38 -52.16
C LEU A 15 -59.27 7.63 -53.38
N ARG A 16 -58.49 6.58 -53.16
CA ARG A 16 -58.01 5.71 -54.26
C ARG A 16 -59.17 5.00 -54.96
N GLN A 17 -60.17 4.54 -54.20
CA GLN A 17 -61.36 3.90 -54.76
C GLN A 17 -62.21 4.88 -55.57
N ALA A 18 -62.45 6.09 -55.05
CA ALA A 18 -63.14 7.16 -55.78
C ALA A 18 -62.42 7.52 -57.09
N ARG A 19 -61.08 7.58 -57.08
CA ARG A 19 -60.26 7.79 -58.29
C ARG A 19 -60.48 6.66 -59.31
N GLU A 20 -60.56 5.42 -58.85
CA GLU A 20 -60.74 4.25 -59.72
C GLU A 20 -62.13 4.23 -60.39
N VAL A 21 -63.17 4.62 -59.66
CA VAL A 21 -64.53 4.78 -60.22
C VAL A 21 -64.54 5.82 -61.34
N VAL A 22 -63.82 6.93 -61.16
CA VAL A 22 -63.68 7.97 -62.21
C VAL A 22 -62.85 7.46 -63.39
N ALA A 23 -61.76 6.73 -63.12
CA ALA A 23 -60.86 6.22 -64.16
C ALA A 23 -61.51 5.14 -65.04
N SER A 24 -62.44 4.34 -64.48
CA SER A 24 -63.15 3.25 -65.17
C SER A 24 -64.50 3.66 -65.77
N ALA A 25 -64.85 4.95 -65.72
CA ALA A 25 -66.12 5.47 -66.20
C ALA A 25 -66.34 5.26 -67.70
N ARG A 26 -67.56 4.89 -68.12
CA ARG A 26 -67.90 4.67 -69.53
C ARG A 26 -67.92 6.00 -70.30
N PRO A 27 -67.19 6.16 -71.42
CA PRO A 27 -67.24 7.37 -72.23
C PRO A 27 -68.57 7.47 -72.99
N MET A 28 -69.07 8.69 -73.17
CA MET A 28 -70.28 8.94 -73.97
C MET A 28 -69.91 9.21 -75.44
N PRO A 29 -70.64 8.67 -76.42
CA PRO A 29 -70.35 8.90 -77.84
C PRO A 29 -70.54 10.38 -78.21
N LEU A 30 -69.63 10.89 -79.06
CA LEU A 30 -69.62 12.28 -79.55
C LEU A 30 -69.48 13.36 -78.45
N SER A 31 -69.03 12.98 -77.25
CA SER A 31 -68.80 13.89 -76.12
C SER A 31 -67.48 13.57 -75.41
N THR A 32 -66.87 14.57 -74.77
CA THR A 32 -65.73 14.41 -73.86
C THR A 32 -66.14 13.95 -72.45
N SER A 33 -67.44 13.79 -72.19
CA SER A 33 -67.96 13.40 -70.89
C SER A 33 -68.04 11.88 -70.70
N SER A 34 -67.89 11.43 -69.46
CA SER A 34 -68.07 10.03 -69.05
C SER A 34 -69.27 9.87 -68.12
N MET A 35 -69.96 8.73 -68.21
CA MET A 35 -71.09 8.37 -67.35
C MET A 35 -70.58 7.77 -66.04
N ILE A 36 -70.96 8.37 -64.91
CA ILE A 36 -70.56 7.97 -63.55
C ILE A 36 -71.81 7.96 -62.66
N ASN A 37 -71.88 7.03 -61.71
CA ASN A 37 -72.87 7.06 -60.65
C ASN A 37 -72.52 8.19 -59.66
N LYS A 38 -73.27 9.29 -59.73
CA LYS A 38 -73.06 10.47 -58.90
C LYS A 38 -73.22 10.15 -57.40
N ASP A 39 -74.25 9.40 -57.03
CA ASP A 39 -74.57 9.16 -55.63
C ASP A 39 -73.50 8.29 -54.96
N GLU A 40 -72.99 7.29 -55.67
CA GLU A 40 -71.90 6.44 -55.19
C GLU A 40 -70.60 7.25 -54.98
N LEU A 41 -70.20 8.08 -55.95
CA LEU A 41 -69.00 8.90 -55.84
C LEU A 41 -69.10 9.93 -54.71
N LEU A 42 -70.26 10.59 -54.58
CA LEU A 42 -70.50 11.55 -53.49
C LEU A 42 -70.44 10.87 -52.12
N ASN A 43 -71.05 9.70 -51.96
CA ASN A 43 -70.99 8.94 -50.71
C ASN A 43 -69.55 8.58 -50.32
N MET A 44 -68.71 8.15 -51.27
CA MET A 44 -67.28 7.88 -51.01
C MET A 44 -66.55 9.16 -50.57
N LEU A 45 -66.80 10.29 -51.22
CA LEU A 45 -66.15 11.56 -50.86
C LEU A 45 -66.61 12.07 -49.49
N ASP A 46 -67.90 11.99 -49.18
CA ASP A 46 -68.46 12.38 -47.88
C ASP A 46 -67.90 11.51 -46.75
N GLU A 47 -67.75 10.21 -47.00
CA GLU A 47 -67.11 9.29 -46.06
C GLU A 47 -65.64 9.63 -45.82
N ALA A 48 -64.89 9.97 -46.88
CA ALA A 48 -63.50 10.42 -46.76
C ALA A 48 -63.41 11.73 -45.95
N VAL A 49 -64.28 12.71 -46.25
CA VAL A 49 -64.33 14.00 -45.55
C VAL A 49 -64.70 13.81 -44.07
N ALA A 50 -65.62 12.91 -43.76
CA ALA A 50 -66.01 12.62 -42.38
C ALA A 50 -64.86 12.00 -41.55
N ARG A 51 -64.04 11.13 -42.16
CA ARG A 51 -62.94 10.42 -41.47
C ARG A 51 -61.62 11.19 -41.41
N LEU A 52 -61.39 12.13 -42.33
CA LEU A 52 -60.13 12.88 -42.45
C LEU A 52 -59.73 13.68 -41.19
N PRO A 53 -60.65 14.37 -40.49
CA PRO A 53 -60.31 15.08 -39.26
C PRO A 53 -59.78 14.17 -38.15
N ASP A 54 -60.31 12.94 -38.04
CA ASP A 54 -59.87 11.95 -37.06
C ASP A 54 -58.47 11.43 -37.38
N GLU A 55 -58.21 11.06 -38.64
CA GLU A 55 -56.89 10.60 -39.07
C GLU A 55 -55.81 11.69 -38.91
N LEU A 56 -56.13 12.96 -39.25
CA LEU A 56 -55.20 14.07 -39.04
C LEU A 56 -54.95 14.36 -37.56
N ARG A 57 -55.92 14.14 -36.68
CA ARG A 57 -55.72 14.24 -35.23
C ARG A 57 -54.82 13.11 -34.73
N ALA A 58 -55.05 11.88 -35.18
CA ALA A 58 -54.19 10.74 -34.84
C ALA A 58 -52.75 10.94 -35.32
N ALA A 59 -52.54 11.40 -36.56
CA ALA A 59 -51.22 11.67 -37.10
C ALA A 59 -50.47 12.76 -36.33
N ARG A 60 -51.16 13.87 -35.99
CA ARG A 60 -50.59 14.94 -35.16
C ARG A 60 -50.24 14.48 -33.76
N TRP A 61 -51.10 13.65 -33.16
CA TRP A 61 -50.83 13.06 -31.86
C TRP A 61 -49.60 12.15 -31.90
N LEU A 62 -49.47 11.29 -32.91
CA LEU A 62 -48.31 10.42 -33.08
C LEU A 62 -47.00 11.20 -33.29
N LEU A 63 -47.04 12.28 -34.06
CA LEU A 63 -45.88 13.16 -34.24
C LEU A 63 -45.45 13.80 -32.91
N LYS A 64 -46.41 14.30 -32.14
CA LYS A 64 -46.16 14.85 -30.81
C LYS A 64 -45.57 13.80 -29.86
N GLU A 65 -46.17 12.60 -29.80
CA GLU A 65 -45.71 11.50 -28.97
C GLU A 65 -44.28 11.08 -29.33
N ARG A 66 -43.97 11.03 -30.63
CA ARG A 66 -42.60 10.77 -31.12
C ARG A 66 -41.61 11.82 -30.64
N GLU A 67 -41.97 13.10 -30.71
CA GLU A 67 -41.11 14.19 -30.25
C GLU A 67 -40.85 14.11 -28.74
N GLU A 68 -41.89 13.86 -27.95
CA GLU A 68 -41.79 13.66 -26.49
C GLU A 68 -40.92 12.45 -26.15
N PHE A 69 -41.11 11.32 -26.86
CA PHE A 69 -40.28 10.13 -26.71
C PHE A 69 -38.81 10.40 -27.05
N LEU A 70 -38.53 11.08 -28.17
CA LEU A 70 -37.16 11.43 -28.56
C LEU A 70 -36.50 12.38 -27.56
N ALA A 71 -37.25 13.34 -27.02
CA ALA A 71 -36.76 14.23 -25.98
C ALA A 71 -36.39 13.45 -24.71
N LYS A 72 -37.26 12.53 -24.29
CA LYS A 72 -37.02 11.65 -23.14
C LYS A 72 -35.78 10.77 -23.33
N VAL A 73 -35.66 10.08 -24.46
CA VAL A 73 -34.52 9.21 -24.77
C VAL A 73 -33.21 9.99 -24.82
N ARG A 74 -33.23 11.23 -25.34
CA ARG A 74 -32.04 12.10 -25.31
C ARG A 74 -31.64 12.46 -23.89
N GLY A 75 -32.60 12.84 -23.05
CA GLY A 75 -32.35 13.14 -21.63
C GLY A 75 -31.75 11.94 -20.88
N GLU A 76 -32.35 10.75 -21.04
CA GLU A 76 -31.81 9.52 -20.44
C GLU A 76 -30.39 9.20 -20.95
N GLY A 77 -30.11 9.46 -22.23
CA GLY A 77 -28.78 9.31 -22.82
C GLY A 77 -27.75 10.25 -22.19
N ASP A 78 -28.12 11.51 -21.96
CA ASP A 78 -27.27 12.51 -21.31
C ASP A 78 -26.97 12.12 -19.86
N ASP A 79 -27.97 11.66 -19.11
CA ASP A 79 -27.81 11.18 -17.73
C ASP A 79 -26.85 9.98 -17.65
N ILE A 80 -26.95 9.03 -18.59
CA ILE A 80 -26.04 7.88 -18.66
C ILE A 80 -24.61 8.33 -18.93
N LEU A 81 -24.42 9.29 -19.84
CA LEU A 81 -23.09 9.83 -20.17
C LEU A 81 -22.49 10.57 -18.98
N GLU A 82 -23.27 11.36 -18.26
CA GLU A 82 -22.82 12.06 -17.05
C GLU A 82 -22.38 11.07 -15.96
N LEU A 83 -23.21 10.05 -15.68
CA LEU A 83 -22.89 9.01 -14.72
C LEU A 83 -21.62 8.24 -15.10
N ALA A 84 -21.46 7.90 -16.39
CA ALA A 84 -20.28 7.22 -16.90
C ALA A 84 -19.01 8.07 -16.72
N ARG A 85 -19.08 9.38 -17.02
CA ARG A 85 -17.97 10.33 -16.82
C ARG A 85 -17.58 10.43 -15.34
N SER A 86 -18.55 10.65 -14.45
CA SER A 86 -18.29 10.73 -13.01
C SER A 86 -17.63 9.46 -12.46
N ARG A 87 -18.07 8.29 -12.94
CA ARG A 87 -17.46 7.00 -12.55
C ARG A 87 -16.04 6.86 -13.08
N ALA A 88 -15.78 7.28 -14.31
CA ALA A 88 -14.44 7.24 -14.90
C ALA A 88 -13.46 8.13 -14.14
N GLU A 89 -13.85 9.36 -13.81
CA GLU A 89 -13.05 10.30 -13.00
C GLU A 89 -12.69 9.69 -11.64
N ARG A 90 -13.67 9.10 -10.94
CA ARG A 90 -13.45 8.44 -9.64
C ARG A 90 -12.48 7.27 -9.73
N LEU A 91 -12.54 6.47 -10.81
CA LEU A 91 -11.62 5.36 -11.03
C LEU A 91 -10.19 5.87 -11.27
N VAL A 92 -10.03 6.91 -12.09
CA VAL A 92 -8.72 7.52 -12.35
C VAL A 92 -8.11 8.06 -11.06
N GLN A 93 -8.89 8.83 -10.28
CA GLN A 93 -8.45 9.34 -8.97
C GLN A 93 -8.02 8.21 -8.03
N ARG A 94 -8.82 7.14 -7.94
CA ARG A 94 -8.49 5.99 -7.09
C ARG A 94 -7.19 5.31 -7.52
N THR A 95 -6.98 5.12 -8.82
CA THR A 95 -5.74 4.51 -9.35
C THR A 95 -4.53 5.41 -9.09
N GLU A 96 -4.67 6.72 -9.22
CA GLU A 96 -3.59 7.68 -8.94
C GLU A 96 -3.21 7.70 -7.47
N VAL A 97 -4.19 7.66 -6.57
CA VAL A 97 -3.96 7.55 -5.12
C VAL A 97 -3.21 6.26 -4.79
N VAL A 98 -3.62 5.12 -5.36
CA VAL A 98 -2.94 3.82 -5.15
C VAL A 98 -1.50 3.88 -5.66
N ARG A 99 -1.28 4.38 -6.87
CA ARG A 99 0.06 4.50 -7.46
C ARG A 99 0.98 5.37 -6.59
N THR A 100 0.48 6.50 -6.11
CA THR A 100 1.22 7.41 -5.23
C THR A 100 1.51 6.76 -3.88
N ALA A 101 0.54 6.06 -3.31
CA ALA A 101 0.71 5.33 -2.05
C ALA A 101 1.77 4.23 -2.18
N GLU A 102 1.77 3.45 -3.26
CA GLU A 102 2.78 2.43 -3.53
C GLU A 102 4.17 3.02 -3.72
N GLN A 103 4.29 4.16 -4.40
CA GLN A 103 5.56 4.86 -4.57
C GLN A 103 6.11 5.32 -3.21
N ARG A 104 5.25 5.91 -2.37
CA ARG A 104 5.63 6.36 -1.03
C ARG A 104 5.99 5.19 -0.11
N ALA A 105 5.27 4.08 -0.20
CA ALA A 105 5.57 2.87 0.55
C ALA A 105 6.94 2.30 0.15
N ARG A 106 7.26 2.28 -1.15
CA ARG A 106 8.59 1.87 -1.65
C ARG A 106 9.70 2.76 -1.10
N GLN A 107 9.52 4.09 -1.16
CA GLN A 107 10.48 5.04 -0.61
C GLN A 107 10.70 4.83 0.89
N LEU A 108 9.62 4.67 1.66
CA LEU A 108 9.70 4.42 3.10
C LEU A 108 10.45 3.12 3.41
N LEU A 109 10.20 2.05 2.66
CA LEU A 109 10.89 0.78 2.84
C LEU A 109 12.39 0.89 2.53
N GLU A 110 12.78 1.61 1.49
CA GLU A 110 14.20 1.85 1.19
C GLU A 110 14.87 2.67 2.29
N THR A 111 14.25 3.78 2.73
CA THR A 111 14.77 4.58 3.85
C THR A 111 14.91 3.75 5.13
N ALA A 112 13.89 2.96 5.48
CA ALA A 112 13.94 2.11 6.67
C ALA A 112 15.05 1.04 6.57
N ARG A 113 15.29 0.48 5.37
CA ARG A 113 16.39 -0.48 5.14
C ARG A 113 17.76 0.19 5.27
N GLU A 114 17.92 1.39 4.74
CA GLU A 114 19.15 2.16 4.86
C GLU A 114 19.44 2.53 6.31
N GLU A 115 18.44 3.00 7.05
CA GLU A 115 18.54 3.32 8.47
C GLU A 115 18.89 2.08 9.31
N ALA A 116 18.22 0.95 9.06
CA ALA A 116 18.51 -0.31 9.75
C ALA A 116 19.96 -0.78 9.49
N ARG A 117 20.45 -0.67 8.24
CA ARG A 117 21.85 -0.98 7.91
C ARG A 117 22.82 -0.03 8.60
N ARG A 118 22.49 1.27 8.67
CA ARG A 118 23.31 2.26 9.37
C ARG A 118 23.39 1.97 10.86
N MET A 119 22.24 1.78 11.52
CA MET A 119 22.16 1.47 12.95
C MET A 119 22.92 0.20 13.31
N ARG A 120 22.84 -0.84 12.47
CA ARG A 120 23.62 -2.06 12.66
C ARG A 120 25.12 -1.80 12.64
N ARG A 121 25.63 -1.07 11.65
CA ARG A 121 27.06 -0.72 11.57
C ARG A 121 27.50 0.12 12.77
N GLU A 122 26.72 1.13 13.13
CA GLU A 122 27.00 1.96 14.32
C GLU A 122 27.04 1.11 15.60
N THR A 123 26.16 0.10 15.71
CA THR A 123 26.15 -0.82 16.86
C THR A 123 27.36 -1.76 16.84
N GLU A 124 27.72 -2.31 15.68
CA GLU A 124 28.91 -3.14 15.48
C GLU A 124 30.18 -2.35 15.88
N ASP A 125 30.34 -1.12 15.36
CA ASP A 125 31.46 -0.22 15.68
C ASP A 125 31.51 0.11 17.19
N TYR A 126 30.36 0.39 17.80
CA TYR A 126 30.29 0.66 19.24
C TYR A 126 30.69 -0.56 20.09
N CYS A 127 30.22 -1.75 19.71
CA CYS A 127 30.60 -3.00 20.38
C CYS A 127 32.11 -3.24 20.28
N ASP A 128 32.70 -3.07 19.09
CA ASP A 128 34.14 -3.24 18.89
C ASP A 128 34.95 -2.25 19.74
N GLN A 129 34.54 -0.98 19.78
CA GLN A 129 35.19 0.03 20.63
C GLN A 129 35.15 -0.36 22.12
N LYS A 130 34.02 -0.86 22.61
CA LYS A 130 33.88 -1.30 24.00
C LYS A 130 34.69 -2.55 24.30
N LEU A 131 34.69 -3.52 23.40
CA LEU A 131 35.51 -4.73 23.54
C LEU A 131 37.01 -4.39 23.57
N GLY A 132 37.50 -3.53 22.69
CA GLY A 132 38.90 -3.08 22.71
C GLY A 132 39.27 -2.31 23.99
N SER A 133 38.32 -1.53 24.54
CA SER A 133 38.50 -0.86 25.83
C SER A 133 38.61 -1.86 26.98
N PHE A 134 37.77 -2.92 26.98
CA PHE A 134 37.85 -3.98 27.97
C PHE A 134 39.13 -4.79 27.85
N GLU A 135 39.57 -5.10 26.63
CA GLU A 135 40.85 -5.78 26.39
C GLU A 135 42.00 -5.00 27.03
N THR A 136 42.10 -3.70 26.74
CA THR A 136 43.14 -2.82 27.31
C THR A 136 43.09 -2.80 28.84
N LEU A 137 41.89 -2.67 29.42
CA LEU A 137 41.70 -2.66 30.87
C LEU A 137 42.12 -3.98 31.52
N LEU A 138 41.74 -5.11 30.91
CA LEU A 138 42.09 -6.45 31.40
C LEU A 138 43.60 -6.71 31.28
N THR A 139 44.25 -6.27 30.19
CA THR A 139 45.71 -6.34 30.06
C THR A 139 46.41 -5.54 31.15
N SER A 140 45.99 -4.29 31.38
CA SER A 140 46.54 -3.46 32.46
C SER A 140 46.33 -4.09 33.84
N THR A 141 45.16 -4.69 34.08
CA THR A 141 44.85 -5.37 35.35
C THR A 141 45.72 -6.61 35.53
N ARG A 142 45.89 -7.41 34.47
CA ARG A 142 46.79 -8.57 34.46
C ARG A 142 48.23 -8.17 34.78
N ASP A 143 48.72 -7.10 34.15
CA ASP A 143 50.08 -6.62 34.35
C ASP A 143 50.28 -6.07 35.78
N ALA A 144 49.27 -5.39 36.33
CA ALA A 144 49.26 -4.97 37.73
C ALA A 144 49.34 -6.17 38.70
N ILE A 145 48.57 -7.23 38.45
CA ILE A 145 48.62 -8.47 39.25
C ILE A 145 50.00 -9.15 39.13
N ALA A 146 50.54 -9.25 37.90
CA ALA A 146 51.86 -9.85 37.68
C ALA A 146 52.97 -9.08 38.42
N ASN A 147 52.92 -7.74 38.39
CA ASN A 147 53.84 -6.90 39.15
C ASN A 147 53.64 -7.04 40.66
N GLY A 148 52.40 -7.10 41.14
CA GLY A 148 52.08 -7.36 42.55
C GLY A 148 52.64 -8.70 43.03
N ARG A 149 52.50 -9.76 42.23
CA ARG A 149 53.07 -11.09 42.52
C ARG A 149 54.60 -11.08 42.57
N ARG A 150 55.26 -10.40 41.62
CA ARG A 150 56.73 -10.28 41.59
C ARG A 150 57.25 -9.61 42.86
N ARG A 151 56.61 -8.51 43.30
CA ARG A 151 56.95 -7.83 44.55
C ARG A 151 56.76 -8.71 45.77
N LEU A 152 55.66 -9.46 45.86
CA LEU A 152 55.46 -10.40 46.97
C LEU A 152 56.55 -11.48 47.00
N GLN A 153 56.93 -12.02 45.84
CA GLN A 153 58.01 -13.00 45.76
C GLN A 153 59.36 -12.43 46.18
N GLU A 154 59.69 -11.20 45.76
CA GLU A 154 60.89 -10.48 46.23
C GLU A 154 60.87 -10.33 47.76
N THR A 155 59.76 -9.85 48.35
CA THR A 155 59.67 -9.71 49.82
C THR A 155 59.78 -11.03 50.57
N VAL A 156 59.29 -12.14 50.00
CA VAL A 156 59.44 -13.48 50.61
C VAL A 156 60.88 -13.94 50.53
N LEU A 157 61.55 -13.75 49.40
CA LEU A 157 62.97 -14.09 49.25
C LEU A 157 63.87 -13.25 50.17
N ASP A 158 63.59 -11.95 50.31
CA ASP A 158 64.31 -11.06 51.22
C ASP A 158 64.11 -11.50 52.68
N ARG A 159 62.87 -11.82 53.07
CA ARG A 159 62.58 -12.34 54.42
C ARG A 159 63.23 -13.70 54.68
N ASP A 160 63.24 -14.60 53.70
CA ASP A 160 63.92 -15.90 53.81
C ASP A 160 65.43 -15.72 53.94
N ARG A 161 65.99 -14.70 53.27
CA ARG A 161 67.41 -14.35 53.39
C ARG A 161 67.73 -13.78 54.77
N GLU A 162 66.95 -12.82 55.26
CA GLU A 162 67.07 -12.26 56.61
C GLU A 162 66.95 -13.35 57.68
N ASN A 163 66.00 -14.29 57.54
CA ASN A 163 65.86 -15.42 58.45
C ASN A 163 67.09 -16.34 58.43
N ARG A 164 67.65 -16.65 57.25
CA ARG A 164 68.88 -17.46 57.15
C ARG A 164 70.10 -16.74 57.73
N GLU A 165 70.20 -15.43 57.53
CA GLU A 165 71.25 -14.60 58.13
C GLU A 165 71.11 -14.58 59.66
N ALA A 166 69.90 -14.41 60.19
CA ALA A 166 69.62 -14.49 61.63
C ALA A 166 69.89 -15.88 62.22
N GLU A 167 69.51 -16.96 61.53
CA GLU A 167 69.82 -18.35 61.94
C GLU A 167 71.33 -18.62 61.94
N ALA A 168 72.07 -18.04 60.98
CA ALA A 168 73.52 -18.16 60.91
C ALA A 168 74.21 -17.37 62.04
N GLU A 169 73.76 -16.15 62.33
CA GLU A 169 74.22 -15.33 63.45
C GLU A 169 73.88 -15.99 64.80
N GLU A 170 72.70 -16.58 64.95
CA GLU A 170 72.32 -17.32 66.16
C GLU A 170 73.17 -18.60 66.32
N ALA A 171 73.41 -19.34 65.24
CA ALA A 171 74.30 -20.51 65.26
C ALA A 171 75.77 -20.13 65.54
N GLU A 172 76.22 -18.95 65.11
CA GLU A 172 77.52 -18.38 65.47
C GLU A 172 77.56 -17.93 66.94
N ALA A 173 76.51 -17.27 67.42
CA ALA A 173 76.38 -16.85 68.81
C ALA A 173 76.30 -18.05 69.76
N VAL A 174 75.58 -19.13 69.41
CA VAL A 174 75.52 -20.39 70.18
C VAL A 174 76.87 -21.11 70.15
N ARG A 175 77.60 -21.10 69.02
CA ARG A 175 78.98 -21.59 68.96
C ARG A 175 79.92 -20.76 69.83
N SER A 176 79.82 -19.44 69.79
CA SER A 176 80.61 -18.54 70.63
C SER A 176 80.28 -18.70 72.12
N ARG A 177 79.02 -18.93 72.47
CA ARG A 177 78.55 -19.15 73.84
C ARG A 177 78.94 -20.54 74.36
N SER A 178 78.95 -21.56 73.50
CA SER A 178 79.53 -22.87 73.82
C SER A 178 81.05 -22.81 73.95
N ALA A 179 81.73 -22.01 73.11
CA ALA A 179 83.17 -21.77 73.23
C ALA A 179 83.51 -21.00 74.51
N SER A 180 82.70 -20.02 74.93
CA SER A 180 82.89 -19.32 76.21
C SER A 180 82.60 -20.19 77.42
N VAL A 181 81.56 -21.04 77.38
CA VAL A 181 81.27 -22.02 78.46
C VAL A 181 82.33 -23.12 78.54
N PHE A 182 82.94 -23.52 77.42
CA PHE A 182 84.06 -24.45 77.40
C PHE A 182 85.35 -23.83 77.96
N PHE A 183 85.56 -22.52 77.78
CA PHE A 183 86.73 -21.80 78.33
C PHE A 183 86.59 -21.47 79.84
N ASP A 184 85.36 -21.39 80.36
CA ASP A 184 85.06 -21.08 81.77
C ASP A 184 85.19 -22.30 82.70
N GLN A 185 85.22 -23.53 82.15
CA GLN A 185 85.46 -24.76 82.95
C GLN A 185 86.92 -24.95 83.38
N ASP A 186 87.88 -24.20 82.83
CA ASP A 186 89.30 -24.34 83.13
C ASP A 186 89.86 -23.28 84.12
N GLN A 187 89.01 -22.42 84.73
CA GLN A 187 89.48 -21.35 85.64
C GLN A 187 88.89 -21.35 87.07
N GLU A 188 88.26 -22.43 87.54
CA GLU A 188 87.78 -22.53 88.93
C GLU A 188 88.27 -23.80 89.67
N THR A 189 89.59 -24.00 89.75
CA THR A 189 90.22 -24.76 90.86
C THR A 189 91.65 -24.26 91.13
N ASP A 190 91.77 -23.31 92.06
CA ASP A 190 92.79 -23.21 93.13
C ASP A 190 92.55 -21.88 93.86
N GLU A 191 92.47 -21.76 95.19
CA GLU A 191 93.45 -22.16 96.21
C GLU A 191 92.91 -21.67 97.61
N PRO A 192 93.62 -21.79 98.75
CA PRO A 192 93.90 -22.97 99.57
C PRO A 192 93.34 -22.85 101.02
N GLY A 193 93.37 -23.98 101.76
CA GLY A 193 93.13 -24.03 103.21
C GLY A 193 93.20 -25.45 103.76
#